data_AF-A0A6I4T6Z5-F1
#
_entry.id   AF-A0A6I4T6Z5-F1
#
_cell.length_a   1.000
_cell.length_b   1.000
_cell.length_c   1.000
_cell.angle_alpha   90.00
_cell.angle_beta   90.00
_cell.angle_gamma   90.00
#
_symmetry.space_group_name_H-M   'P 1'
#
loop_
_entity.id
_entity.type
_entity.pdbx_description
1 polymer ?
#
loop_
_entity_poly.entity_id
_entity_poly.type
_entity_poly.pdbx_seq_one_letter_code
_entity_poly.pdbx_strand_id
1 'polypeptide(L)'
;MNLQIITELKLALTSYRDAVANTFQSEDMADYQRLISITEQLIEKLESGDMQEVRSLTLAFSRCVTDSFATQPHEYQRLSKLVDQVR
;
A
#
# COMPACT_ATOMS: atom_id res chain seq x y z
N MET A 1 -16.21 -3.98 -9.59
CA MET A 1 -15.02 -4.63 -9.01
C MET A 1 -14.04 -3.65 -8.35
N ASN A 2 -13.92 -2.38 -8.79
CA ASN A 2 -12.90 -1.45 -8.25
C ASN A 2 -13.23 -0.76 -6.89
N LEU A 3 -14.49 -0.52 -6.54
CA LEU A 3 -14.81 0.29 -5.35
C LEU A 3 -14.35 -0.32 -4.03
N GLN A 4 -14.45 -1.65 -3.87
CA GLN A 4 -14.07 -2.32 -2.64
C GLN A 4 -12.55 -2.28 -2.42
N ILE A 5 -11.77 -2.46 -3.48
CA ILE A 5 -10.30 -2.42 -3.44
C ILE A 5 -9.82 -1.00 -3.13
N ILE A 6 -10.43 0.02 -3.76
CA ILE A 6 -10.11 1.42 -3.47
C ILE A 6 -10.38 1.77 -2.00
N THR A 7 -11.49 1.27 -1.43
CA THR A 7 -11.80 1.49 -0.01
C THR A 7 -10.75 0.85 0.91
N GLU A 8 -10.34 -0.39 0.63
CA GLU A 8 -9.31 -1.07 1.42
C GLU A 8 -7.94 -0.36 1.31
N LEU A 9 -7.57 0.12 0.11
CA LEU A 9 -6.36 0.93 -0.09
C LEU A 9 -6.41 2.24 0.69
N LYS A 10 -7.57 2.92 0.74
CA LYS A 10 -7.76 4.16 1.53
C LYS A 10 -7.65 3.90 3.04
N LEU A 11 -8.15 2.76 3.52
CA LEU A 11 -7.98 2.33 4.91
C LEU A 11 -6.51 2.08 5.24
N ALA A 12 -5.79 1.32 4.42
CA ALA A 12 -4.37 1.09 4.61
C ALA A 12 -3.55 2.38 4.56
N LEU A 13 -3.85 3.29 3.62
CA LEU A 13 -3.22 4.60 3.55
C LEU A 13 -3.36 5.39 4.86
N THR A 14 -4.51 5.29 5.51
CA THR A 14 -4.76 5.93 6.81
C THR A 14 -3.89 5.29 7.88
N SER A 15 -3.87 3.95 7.95
CA SER A 15 -3.01 3.21 8.88
C SER A 15 -1.51 3.51 8.68
N TYR A 16 -1.06 3.74 7.44
CA TYR A 16 0.35 4.08 7.17
C TYR A 16 0.68 5.48 7.66
N ARG A 17 -0.22 6.44 7.47
CA ARG A 17 -0.05 7.80 7.99
C ARG A 17 -0.04 7.83 9.52
N ASP A 18 -0.91 7.04 10.14
CA ASP A 18 -0.92 6.86 11.60
C ASP A 18 0.37 6.18 12.08
N ALA A 19 0.87 5.17 11.36
CA ALA A 19 2.14 4.53 11.68
C ALA A 19 3.31 5.52 11.60
N VAL A 20 3.40 6.34 10.55
CA VAL A 20 4.39 7.43 10.45
C VAL A 20 4.30 8.38 11.65
N ALA A 21 3.09 8.78 12.06
CA ALA A 21 2.90 9.70 13.17
C ALA A 21 3.33 9.11 14.53
N ASN A 22 3.28 7.78 14.67
CA ASN A 22 3.61 7.08 15.92
C ASN A 22 4.99 6.39 15.90
N THR A 23 5.71 6.45 14.78
CA THR A 23 7.02 5.82 14.61
C THR A 23 8.13 6.82 14.86
N PHE A 24 9.04 6.49 15.78
CA PHE A 24 10.20 7.32 16.12
C PHE A 24 11.50 6.83 15.47
N GLN A 25 11.46 5.68 14.78
CA GLN A 25 12.60 5.12 14.05
C GLN A 25 12.60 5.65 12.61
N SER A 26 13.71 6.24 12.18
CA SER A 26 13.81 6.89 10.87
C SER A 26 13.69 5.93 9.69
N GLU A 27 14.14 4.67 9.85
CA GLU A 27 14.07 3.64 8.81
C GLU A 27 12.63 3.18 8.57
N ASP A 28 11.91 2.81 9.64
CA ASP A 28 10.48 2.47 9.58
C ASP A 28 9.65 3.63 8.99
N MET A 29 9.98 4.89 9.35
CA MET A 29 9.28 6.07 8.84
C MET A 29 9.46 6.24 7.32
N ALA A 30 10.67 6.00 6.80
CA ALA A 30 10.96 6.08 5.37
C ALA A 30 10.22 5.00 4.58
N ASP A 31 10.10 3.80 5.16
CA ASP A 31 9.35 2.70 4.55
C ASP A 31 7.84 2.95 4.54
N TYR A 32 7.27 3.45 5.64
CA TYR A 32 5.87 3.86 5.65
C TYR A 32 5.59 5.02 4.66
N GLN A 33 6.52 5.97 4.51
CA GLN A 33 6.40 7.03 3.50
C GLN A 33 6.40 6.48 2.06
N ARG A 34 7.24 5.48 1.76
CA ARG A 34 7.20 4.80 0.45
C ARG A 34 5.87 4.08 0.24
N LEU A 35 5.38 3.37 1.25
CA LEU A 35 4.09 2.67 1.18
C LEU A 35 2.91 3.64 0.95
N ILE A 36 2.92 4.81 1.62
CA ILE A 36 1.95 5.89 1.39
C ILE A 36 1.97 6.30 -0.08
N SER A 37 3.14 6.63 -0.61
CA SER A 37 3.27 7.12 -1.99
C SER A 37 2.83 6.10 -3.03
N ILE A 38 3.17 4.82 -2.85
CA ILE A 38 2.74 3.74 -3.75
C ILE A 38 1.23 3.54 -3.68
N THR A 39 0.65 3.58 -2.47
CA THR A 39 -0.79 3.35 -2.25
C THR A 39 -1.64 4.49 -2.84
N GLU A 40 -1.19 5.75 -2.73
CA GLU A 40 -1.84 6.90 -3.35
C GLU A 40 -1.88 6.76 -4.88
N GLN A 41 -0.74 6.40 -5.48
CA GLN A 41 -0.66 6.15 -6.92
C GLN A 41 -1.56 4.98 -7.33
N LEU A 42 -1.61 3.91 -6.55
CA LEU A 42 -2.49 2.75 -6.81
C LEU A 42 -3.97 3.15 -6.83
N ILE A 43 -4.40 3.98 -5.89
CA ILE A 43 -5.77 4.52 -5.84
C ILE A 43 -6.05 5.37 -7.09
N GLU A 44 -5.16 6.31 -7.42
CA GLU A 44 -5.31 7.18 -8.59
C GLU A 44 -5.42 6.36 -9.88
N LYS A 45 -4.55 5.37 -10.06
CA LYS A 45 -4.55 4.53 -11.27
C LYS A 45 -5.77 3.61 -11.35
N LEU A 46 -6.23 3.06 -10.22
CA LEU A 46 -7.49 2.31 -10.15
C LEU A 46 -8.72 3.18 -10.47
N GLU A 47 -8.73 4.43 -10.01
CA GLU A 47 -9.81 5.40 -10.31
C GLU A 47 -9.77 5.82 -11.80
N SER A 48 -8.58 5.96 -12.39
CA SER A 48 -8.40 6.27 -13.82
C SER A 48 -8.64 5.07 -14.77
N GLY A 49 -8.62 3.84 -14.24
CA GLY A 49 -8.75 2.61 -15.02
C GLY A 49 -7.48 2.16 -15.76
N ASP A 50 -6.32 2.75 -15.46
CA ASP A 50 -5.02 2.34 -16.03
C ASP A 50 -4.51 1.05 -15.37
N MET A 51 -5.02 -0.08 -15.86
CA MET A 51 -4.69 -1.39 -15.29
C MET A 51 -3.22 -1.82 -15.50
N GLN A 52 -2.50 -1.20 -16.44
CA GLN A 52 -1.09 -1.51 -16.66
C GLN A 52 -0.23 -0.90 -15.55
N GLU A 53 -0.47 0.37 -15.23
CA GLU A 53 0.16 1.05 -14.10
C GLU A 53 -0.25 0.40 -12.77
N VAL A 54 -1.53 0.05 -12.59
CA VAL A 54 -2.01 -0.65 -11.39
C VAL A 54 -1.22 -1.92 -11.13
N ARG A 55 -0.94 -2.73 -12.16
CA ARG A 55 -0.13 -3.95 -12.03
C ARG A 55 1.32 -3.65 -11.66
N SER A 56 1.91 -2.61 -12.24
CA SER A 56 3.28 -2.19 -11.91
C SER A 56 3.39 -1.73 -10.45
N LEU A 57 2.48 -0.87 -10.02
CA LEU A 57 2.41 -0.35 -8.65
C LEU A 57 2.07 -1.43 -7.62
N THR A 58 1.24 -2.40 -7.99
CA THR A 58 0.95 -3.61 -7.20
C THR A 58 2.23 -4.39 -6.89
N LEU A 59 3.09 -4.59 -7.89
CA LEU A 59 4.37 -5.28 -7.71
C LEU A 59 5.34 -4.45 -6.87
N ALA A 60 5.40 -3.14 -7.08
CA ALA A 60 6.21 -2.23 -6.28
C ALA A 60 5.76 -2.23 -4.80
N PHE A 61 4.44 -2.22 -4.57
CA PHE A 61 3.82 -2.31 -3.26
C PHE A 61 4.22 -3.63 -2.58
N SER A 62 4.02 -4.76 -3.25
CA SER A 62 4.38 -6.09 -2.71
C SER A 62 5.87 -6.18 -2.35
N ARG A 63 6.76 -5.62 -3.16
CA ARG A 63 8.20 -5.55 -2.86
C ARG A 63 8.49 -4.67 -1.66
N CYS A 64 7.95 -3.46 -1.61
CA CYS A 64 8.13 -2.55 -0.49
C CYS A 64 7.61 -3.17 0.82
N VAL A 65 6.49 -3.89 0.75
CA VAL A 65 5.95 -4.65 1.86
C VAL A 65 6.90 -5.79 2.25
N THR A 66 7.48 -6.51 1.29
CA THR A 66 8.40 -7.64 1.49
C THR A 66 9.74 -7.23 2.10
N ASP A 67 10.28 -6.09 1.66
CA ASP A 67 11.58 -5.60 2.10
C ASP A 67 11.50 -5.01 3.54
N SER A 68 10.34 -4.48 3.94
CA SER A 68 10.10 -3.94 5.29
C SER A 68 9.60 -4.98 6.32
N PHE A 69 9.80 -6.29 6.11
CA PHE A 69 9.21 -7.39 6.90
C PHE A 69 9.60 -7.48 8.39
N ALA A 70 10.43 -6.59 8.92
CA ALA A 70 10.82 -6.64 10.32
C ALA A 70 9.69 -6.24 11.30
N THR A 71 8.68 -5.48 10.86
CA THR A 71 7.78 -4.75 11.79
C THR A 71 6.32 -4.59 11.35
N GLN A 72 5.75 -5.46 10.50
CA GLN A 72 4.42 -5.14 9.91
C GLN A 72 3.18 -5.54 10.75
N PRO A 73 2.22 -4.60 10.91
CA PRO A 73 0.85 -4.87 11.36
C PRO A 73 0.03 -5.77 10.41
N HIS A 74 -1.06 -6.38 10.92
CA HIS A 74 -1.86 -7.37 10.18
C HIS A 74 -2.59 -6.82 8.94
N GLU A 75 -2.85 -5.52 8.91
CA GLU A 75 -3.56 -4.81 7.84
C GLU A 75 -2.78 -4.87 6.51
N TYR A 76 -1.45 -4.92 6.59
CA TYR A 76 -0.52 -4.93 5.45
C TYR A 76 -0.60 -6.26 4.69
N GLN A 77 -0.68 -7.38 5.41
CA GLN A 77 -0.87 -8.70 4.82
C GLN A 77 -2.22 -8.83 4.09
N ARG A 78 -3.25 -8.16 4.59
CA ARG A 78 -4.58 -8.17 3.98
C ARG A 78 -4.59 -7.40 2.66
N LEU A 79 -3.94 -6.25 2.63
CA LEU A 79 -3.81 -5.43 1.44
C LEU A 79 -2.99 -6.14 0.35
N SER A 80 -1.86 -6.76 0.71
CA SER A 80 -1.05 -7.55 -0.22
C SER A 80 -1.87 -8.65 -0.90
N LYS A 81 -2.75 -9.34 -0.15
CA LYS A 81 -3.60 -10.40 -0.71
C LYS A 81 -4.69 -9.85 -1.64
N LEU A 82 -5.28 -8.70 -1.32
CA LEU A 82 -6.30 -8.05 -2.16
C LEU A 82 -5.70 -7.51 -3.45
N VAL A 83 -4.50 -6.96 -3.36
CA VAL A 83 -3.75 -6.43 -4.48
C VAL A 83 -3.29 -7.55 -5.42
N ASP A 84 -2.89 -8.71 -4.88
CA ASP A 84 -2.61 -9.91 -5.69
C ASP A 84 -3.83 -10.41 -6.49
N GLN A 85 -5.06 -10.18 -6.02
CA GLN A 85 -6.29 -10.55 -6.73
C GLN A 85 -6.59 -9.65 -7.95
N VAL A 86 -5.89 -8.53 -8.10
CA VAL A 86 -6.02 -7.60 -9.25
C VAL A 86 -5.16 -8.04 -10.44
N ARG A 87 -4.25 -8.99 -10.24
CA ARG A 87 -3.31 -9.47 -11.26
C ARG A 87 -4.04 -10.19 -12.40
#